data_AF-A0A3D3CTG3-F1
#
_entry.id   AF-A0A3D3CTG3-F1
#
_cell.length_a   1.000
_cell.length_b   1.000
_cell.length_c   1.000
_cell.angle_alpha   90.00
_cell.angle_beta   90.00
_cell.angle_gamma   90.00
#
_symmetry.space_group_name_H-M   'P 1'
#
loop_
_entity.id
_entity.type
_entity.pdbx_description
1 polymer ?
#
loop_
_entity_poly.entity_id
_entity_poly.type
_entity_poly.pdbx_seq_one_letter_code
_entity_poly.pdbx_strand_id
1 'polypeptide(L)'
;MKETSLRRLRQANAVYFFISGFGYSSWTSRIPGIKESLKLNDAHFGTLLFMMPVGLILTMPFTGKLLDHYKSRTILLIGAMIYNGVLACLGFSGYTWVLGIILFFFGSSRNLMNLSMNAQAIGVQAL
;
A
#
# COMPACT_ATOMS: atom_id res chain seq x y z
N MET A 1 26.11 -16.65 -11.40
CA MET A 1 24.68 -16.35 -11.17
C MET A 1 24.44 -15.09 -10.29
N LYS A 2 25.30 -14.05 -10.36
CA LYS A 2 25.28 -12.93 -9.38
C LYS A 2 24.86 -11.56 -9.93
N GLU A 3 25.29 -11.17 -11.13
CA GLU A 3 25.04 -9.79 -11.60
C GLU A 3 23.64 -9.60 -12.21
N THR A 4 23.18 -10.57 -13.02
CA THR A 4 21.89 -10.50 -13.71
C THR A 4 20.69 -10.57 -12.75
N SER A 5 20.83 -11.26 -11.62
CA SER A 5 19.79 -11.34 -10.58
C SER A 5 19.66 -10.04 -9.79
N LEU A 6 20.78 -9.39 -9.44
CA LEU A 6 20.80 -8.10 -8.76
C LEU A 6 20.24 -6.97 -9.63
N ARG A 7 20.59 -6.94 -10.93
CA ARG A 7 20.01 -5.97 -11.88
C ARG A 7 18.48 -6.12 -11.97
N ARG A 8 17.99 -7.36 -12.05
CA ARG A 8 16.53 -7.65 -12.08
C ARG A 8 15.82 -7.22 -10.79
N LEU A 9 16.42 -7.46 -9.62
CA LEU A 9 15.85 -7.02 -8.33
C LEU A 9 15.80 -5.49 -8.21
N ARG A 10 16.86 -4.79 -8.63
CA ARG A 10 16.86 -3.32 -8.69
C ARG A 10 15.79 -2.77 -9.61
N GLN A 11 15.64 -3.35 -10.81
CA GLN A 11 14.60 -2.97 -11.75
C GLN A 11 13.20 -3.23 -11.18
N ALA A 12 12.97 -4.38 -10.54
CA ALA A 12 11.70 -4.70 -9.92
C ALA A 12 11.33 -3.70 -8.80
N ASN A 13 12.27 -3.35 -7.93
CA ASN A 13 12.05 -2.34 -6.89
C ASN A 13 11.79 -0.95 -7.47
N ALA A 14 12.53 -0.55 -8.51
CA ALA A 14 12.31 0.73 -9.18
C ALA A 14 10.89 0.83 -9.79
N VAL A 15 10.47 -0.22 -10.50
CA VAL A 15 9.11 -0.31 -11.07
C VAL A 15 8.07 -0.30 -9.96
N TYR A 16 8.29 -1.02 -8.86
CA TYR A 16 7.40 -0.99 -7.71
C TYR A 16 7.24 0.43 -7.14
N PHE A 17 8.35 1.13 -6.85
CA PHE A 17 8.30 2.45 -6.24
C PHE A 17 7.64 3.46 -7.19
N PHE A 18 7.89 3.33 -8.48
CA PHE A 18 7.23 4.13 -9.50
C PHE A 18 5.71 3.91 -9.50
N ILE A 19 5.24 2.67 -9.59
CA ILE A 19 3.80 2.34 -9.60
C ILE A 19 3.13 2.78 -8.29
N SER A 20 3.78 2.52 -7.15
CA SER A 20 3.28 2.89 -5.82
C SER A 20 3.17 4.42 -5.67
N GLY A 21 4.21 5.15 -6.07
CA GLY A 21 4.21 6.61 -6.07
C GLY A 21 3.17 7.20 -7.02
N PHE A 22 3.09 6.67 -8.24
CA PHE A 22 2.10 7.09 -9.23
C PHE A 22 0.66 6.85 -8.74
N GLY A 23 0.38 5.68 -8.16
CA GLY A 23 -0.92 5.36 -7.56
C GLY A 23 -1.25 6.29 -6.40
N TYR A 24 -0.27 6.58 -5.54
CA TYR A 24 -0.46 7.48 -4.41
C TYR A 24 -0.75 8.92 -4.86
N SER A 25 -0.01 9.44 -5.85
CA SER A 25 -0.29 10.76 -6.43
C SER A 25 -1.66 10.81 -7.10
N SER A 26 -2.04 9.74 -7.80
CA SER A 26 -3.35 9.64 -8.46
C SER A 26 -4.49 9.75 -7.45
N TRP A 27 -4.41 9.07 -6.31
CA TRP A 27 -5.41 9.22 -5.24
C TRP A 27 -5.39 10.62 -4.63
N THR A 28 -4.21 11.14 -4.32
CA THR A 28 -4.05 12.42 -3.60
C THR A 28 -4.67 13.58 -4.38
N SER A 29 -4.57 13.56 -5.72
CA SER A 29 -5.21 14.54 -6.59
C SER A 29 -6.75 14.58 -6.49
N ARG A 30 -7.39 13.49 -6.04
CA ARG A 30 -8.85 13.36 -5.92
C ARG A 30 -9.39 13.79 -4.56
N ILE A 31 -8.53 14.07 -3.59
CA ILE A 31 -8.93 14.47 -2.24
C ILE A 31 -9.94 15.63 -2.23
N PRO A 32 -9.75 16.72 -3.00
CA PRO A 32 -10.72 17.82 -3.00
C PRO A 32 -12.11 17.37 -3.42
N GLY A 33 -12.23 16.59 -4.49
CA GLY A 33 -13.51 16.08 -4.99
C GLY A 33 -14.19 15.10 -4.02
N ILE A 34 -13.42 14.23 -3.37
CA ILE A 34 -13.95 13.33 -2.33
C ILE A 34 -14.49 14.14 -1.14
N LYS A 35 -13.73 15.13 -0.66
CA LYS A 35 -14.16 16.00 0.43
C LYS A 35 -15.44 16.75 0.10
N GLU A 36 -15.55 17.29 -1.13
CA GLU A 36 -16.75 17.98 -1.60
C GLU A 36 -17.96 17.03 -1.65
N SER A 37 -17.80 15.85 -2.27
CA SER A 37 -18.89 14.86 -2.41
C SER A 37 -19.42 14.36 -1.07
N LEU A 38 -18.56 14.23 -0.07
CA LEU A 38 -18.89 13.76 1.28
C LEU A 38 -19.14 14.91 2.28
N LYS A 39 -19.08 16.17 1.82
CA LYS A 39 -19.23 17.38 2.65
C LYS A 39 -18.32 17.39 3.88
N LEU A 40 -17.06 16.97 3.70
CA LEU A 40 -16.06 16.88 4.76
C LEU A 40 -15.24 18.17 4.86
N ASN A 41 -15.11 18.70 6.08
CA ASN A 41 -14.09 19.71 6.39
C ASN A 41 -12.70 19.05 6.54
N ASP A 42 -11.66 19.88 6.69
CA ASP A 42 -10.28 19.39 6.86
C ASP A 42 -10.09 18.53 8.10
N ALA A 43 -10.74 18.89 9.22
CA ALA A 43 -10.63 18.16 10.47
C ALA A 43 -11.19 16.73 10.34
N HIS A 44 -12.41 16.58 9.82
CA HIS A 44 -13.05 15.27 9.61
C HIS A 44 -12.27 14.40 8.62
N PHE A 45 -11.80 14.99 7.53
CA PHE A 45 -10.98 14.27 6.56
C PHE A 45 -9.63 13.85 7.16
N GLY A 46 -8.98 14.74 7.92
CA GLY A 46 -7.76 14.43 8.68
C GLY A 46 -7.96 13.25 9.64
N THR A 47 -9.08 13.21 10.35
CA THR A 47 -9.46 12.07 11.20
C THR A 47 -9.57 10.77 10.41
N LEU A 48 -10.17 10.80 9.22
CA LEU A 48 -10.26 9.63 8.34
C LEU A 48 -8.89 9.16 7.84
N LEU A 49 -7.96 10.08 7.57
CA LEU A 49 -6.61 9.71 7.12
C LEU A 49 -5.87 8.85 8.15
N PHE A 50 -6.19 8.94 9.45
CA PHE A 50 -5.63 8.05 10.48
C PHE A 50 -6.00 6.58 10.29
N MET A 51 -7.05 6.27 9.52
CA MET A 51 -7.36 4.88 9.19
C MET A 51 -6.22 4.22 8.40
N MET A 52 -5.45 4.97 7.61
CA MET A 52 -4.29 4.43 6.90
C MET A 52 -3.19 3.89 7.85
N PRO A 53 -2.61 4.69 8.79
CA PRO A 53 -1.63 4.16 9.74
C PRO A 53 -2.23 3.10 10.67
N VAL A 54 -3.52 3.21 11.04
CA VAL A 54 -4.20 2.16 11.83
C VAL A 54 -4.20 0.83 11.06
N GLY A 55 -4.61 0.83 9.78
CA GLY A 55 -4.59 -0.36 8.94
C GLY A 55 -3.21 -0.94 8.73
N LEU A 56 -2.18 -0.08 8.61
CA LEU A 56 -0.79 -0.52 8.54
C LEU A 56 -0.37 -1.23 9.84
N ILE A 57 -0.54 -0.59 10.99
CA ILE A 57 -0.09 -1.11 12.29
C ILE A 57 -0.80 -2.43 12.62
N LEU A 58 -2.12 -2.48 12.46
CA LEU A 58 -2.90 -3.67 12.79
C LEU A 58 -2.59 -4.87 11.88
N THR A 59 -2.15 -4.63 10.64
CA THR A 59 -1.79 -5.71 9.70
C THR A 59 -0.29 -6.05 9.70
N MET A 60 0.53 -5.29 10.42
CA MET A 60 1.95 -5.51 10.56
C MET A 60 2.30 -6.91 11.13
N PRO A 61 1.76 -7.37 12.27
CA PRO A 61 2.08 -8.70 12.80
C PRO A 61 1.61 -9.83 11.87
N PHE A 62 0.48 -9.64 11.20
CA PHE A 62 -0.02 -10.61 10.20
C PHE A 62 0.92 -10.72 9.00
N THR A 63 1.42 -9.57 8.52
CA THR A 63 2.38 -9.53 7.41
C THR A 63 3.72 -10.17 7.80
N GLY A 64 4.18 -9.99 9.04
CA GLY A 64 5.35 -10.68 9.58
C GLY A 64 5.20 -12.20 9.52
N LYS A 65 4.09 -12.74 10.06
CA LYS A 65 3.78 -14.17 9.99
C LYS A 65 3.69 -14.70 8.56
N LEU A 66 3.11 -13.93 7.65
CA LEU A 66 3.07 -14.29 6.23
C LEU A 66 4.50 -14.44 5.67
N LEU A 67 5.41 -13.53 5.99
CA LEU A 67 6.79 -13.57 5.51
C LEU A 67 7.60 -14.75 6.08
N ASP A 68 7.25 -15.26 7.26
CA ASP A 68 7.87 -16.45 7.84
C ASP A 68 7.52 -17.74 7.08
N HIS A 69 6.34 -17.77 6.44
CA HIS A 69 5.81 -18.98 5.79
C HIS A 69 5.78 -18.91 4.26
N TYR A 70 5.75 -17.71 3.68
CA TYR A 70 5.59 -17.50 2.24
C TYR A 70 6.72 -16.64 1.66
N LYS A 71 6.98 -16.82 0.36
CA LYS A 71 7.97 -16.01 -0.35
C LYS A 71 7.54 -14.54 -0.38
N SER A 72 8.45 -13.65 -0.01
CA SER A 72 8.26 -12.19 -0.03
C SER A 72 7.78 -11.67 -1.40
N ARG A 73 8.22 -12.28 -2.50
CA ARG A 73 7.73 -11.95 -3.85
C ARG A 73 6.23 -12.18 -4.02
N THR A 74 5.70 -13.27 -3.49
CA THR A 74 4.26 -13.60 -3.60
C THR A 74 3.44 -12.62 -2.79
N ILE A 75 3.86 -12.31 -1.56
CA ILE A 75 3.18 -11.35 -0.68
C ILE A 75 3.21 -9.94 -1.29
N LEU A 76 4.32 -9.54 -1.88
CA LEU A 76 4.46 -8.27 -2.61
C LEU A 76 3.42 -8.14 -3.74
N LEU A 77 3.28 -9.18 -4.57
CA LEU A 77 2.33 -9.18 -5.69
C LEU A 77 0.88 -9.15 -5.21
N ILE A 78 0.53 -9.92 -4.19
CA ILE A 78 -0.80 -9.89 -3.58
C ILE A 78 -1.08 -8.50 -3.01
N GLY A 79 -0.13 -7.94 -2.25
CA GLY A 79 -0.24 -6.58 -1.71
C GLY A 79 -0.46 -5.53 -2.81
N ALA A 80 0.27 -5.64 -3.93
CA ALA A 80 0.11 -4.75 -5.07
C ALA A 80 -1.27 -4.90 -5.76
N MET A 81 -1.80 -6.12 -5.88
CA MET A 81 -3.15 -6.34 -6.42
C MET A 81 -4.21 -5.72 -5.52
N ILE A 82 -4.11 -5.96 -4.20
CA ILE A 82 -5.03 -5.37 -3.21
C ILE A 82 -4.92 -3.84 -3.25
N TYR A 83 -3.70 -3.29 -3.28
CA TYR A 83 -3.47 -1.84 -3.33
C TYR A 83 -4.16 -1.19 -4.54
N ASN A 84 -3.98 -1.75 -5.74
CA ASN A 84 -4.60 -1.23 -6.95
C ASN A 84 -6.13 -1.41 -6.94
N GLY A 85 -6.64 -2.52 -6.42
CA GLY A 85 -8.08 -2.73 -6.23
C GLY A 85 -8.69 -1.69 -5.29
N VAL A 86 -8.06 -1.46 -4.13
CA VAL A 86 -8.50 -0.45 -3.16
C VAL A 86 -8.39 0.96 -3.74
N LEU A 87 -7.34 1.25 -4.50
CA LEU A 87 -7.16 2.54 -5.19
C LEU A 87 -8.31 2.80 -6.18
N ALA A 88 -8.75 1.79 -6.92
CA ALA A 88 -9.92 1.88 -7.80
C ALA A 88 -11.20 2.15 -7.01
N CYS A 89 -11.36 1.55 -5.83
CA CYS A 89 -12.53 1.73 -4.97
C CYS A 89 -12.64 3.12 -4.33
N LEU A 90 -11.55 3.87 -4.14
CA LEU A 90 -11.57 5.19 -3.47
C LEU A 90 -12.56 6.18 -4.10
N GLY A 91 -12.69 6.16 -5.43
CA GLY A 91 -13.61 7.03 -6.16
C GLY A 91 -15.09 6.69 -5.99
N PHE A 92 -15.42 5.51 -5.45
CA PHE A 92 -16.79 5.04 -5.25
C PHE A 92 -17.25 5.17 -3.78
N SER A 93 -16.51 5.92 -2.96
CA SER A 93 -16.87 6.14 -1.56
C SER A 93 -18.06 7.10 -1.43
N GLY A 94 -19.28 6.56 -1.47
CA GLY A 94 -20.52 7.36 -1.31
C GLY A 94 -20.83 7.78 0.13
N TYR A 95 -20.11 7.21 1.12
CA TYR A 95 -20.32 7.50 2.54
C TYR A 95 -18.99 7.63 3.28
N THR A 96 -18.96 8.49 4.30
CA THR A 96 -17.77 8.78 5.13
C THR A 96 -17.17 7.52 5.77
N TRP A 97 -17.99 6.61 6.30
CA TRP A 97 -17.50 5.38 6.92
C TRP A 97 -16.92 4.40 5.89
N VAL A 98 -17.48 4.36 4.67
CA VAL A 98 -16.94 3.57 3.55
C VAL A 98 -15.55 4.07 3.18
N LEU A 99 -15.36 5.39 3.10
CA LEU A 99 -14.04 5.99 2.88
C LEU A 99 -13.05 5.56 3.97
N GLY A 100 -13.46 5.55 5.24
CA GLY A 100 -12.63 5.09 6.35
C GLY A 100 -12.15 3.64 6.20
N ILE A 101 -13.05 2.73 5.81
CA ILE A 101 -12.72 1.33 5.54
C ILE A 101 -11.76 1.20 4.35
N ILE A 102 -12.00 1.95 3.27
CA ILE A 102 -11.12 1.94 2.09
C ILE A 102 -9.72 2.44 2.48
N LEU A 103 -9.62 3.54 3.24
CA LEU A 103 -8.35 4.09 3.72
C LEU A 103 -7.62 3.12 4.66
N PHE A 104 -8.34 2.37 5.49
CA PHE A 104 -7.79 1.29 6.30
C PHE A 104 -7.10 0.24 5.42
N PHE A 105 -7.81 -0.33 4.44
CA PHE A 105 -7.25 -1.33 3.53
C PHE A 105 -6.15 -0.76 2.63
N PHE A 106 -6.20 0.53 2.32
CA PHE A 106 -5.14 1.22 1.58
C PHE A 106 -3.85 1.31 2.41
N GLY A 107 -3.96 1.53 3.73
CA GLY A 107 -2.86 1.42 4.67
C GLY A 107 -2.32 -0.01 4.80
N SER A 108 -3.22 -0.98 4.97
CA SER A 108 -2.86 -2.39 5.12
C SER A 108 -2.15 -2.97 3.88
N SER A 109 -2.66 -2.70 2.68
CA SER A 109 -2.03 -3.17 1.44
C SER A 109 -0.62 -2.58 1.26
N ARG A 110 -0.43 -1.30 1.58
CA ARG A 110 0.91 -0.69 1.61
C ARG A 110 1.84 -1.36 2.63
N ASN A 111 1.33 -1.79 3.78
CA ASN A 111 2.12 -2.54 4.75
C ASN A 111 2.65 -3.85 4.16
N LEU A 112 1.77 -4.66 3.54
CA LEU A 112 2.16 -5.92 2.90
C LEU A 112 3.30 -5.70 1.90
N MET A 113 3.16 -4.68 1.07
CA MET A 113 4.14 -4.39 0.03
C MET A 113 5.48 -3.92 0.62
N ASN A 114 5.45 -2.98 1.57
CA ASN A 114 6.67 -2.41 2.17
C ASN A 114 7.47 -3.44 2.96
N LEU A 115 6.82 -4.24 3.81
CA LEU A 115 7.49 -5.29 4.57
C LEU A 115 8.08 -6.37 3.65
N SER A 116 7.35 -6.74 2.59
CA SER A 116 7.84 -7.70 1.60
C SER A 116 9.07 -7.21 0.84
N MET A 117 9.10 -5.94 0.45
CA MET A 117 10.29 -5.34 -0.17
C MET A 117 11.47 -5.28 0.78
N ASN A 118 11.25 -4.88 2.03
CA ASN A 118 12.31 -4.83 3.03
C ASN A 118 12.91 -6.23 3.26
N ALA A 119 12.06 -7.27 3.31
CA ALA A 119 12.53 -8.65 3.37
C ALA A 119 13.35 -9.07 2.14
N GLN A 120 12.97 -8.64 0.93
CA GLN A 120 13.79 -8.86 -0.28
C GLN A 120 15.13 -8.15 -0.22
N ALA A 121 15.18 -6.92 0.31
CA ALA A 121 16.41 -6.16 0.44
C ALA A 121 17.39 -6.81 1.43
N ILE A 122 16.90 -7.29 2.58
CA ILE A 122 17.72 -8.04 3.54
C ILE A 122 18.28 -9.33 2.90
N GLY A 123 17.45 -10.07 2.16
CA GLY A 123 17.89 -11.26 1.43
C GLY A 123 18.98 -10.99 0.39
N VAL A 124 19.01 -9.79 -0.20
CA VAL A 124 20.08 -9.33 -1.11
C VAL A 124 21.37 -9.00 -0.36
N GLN A 125 21.28 -8.44 0.84
CA GLN A 125 22.44 -8.10 1.67
C GLN A 125 23.17 -9.34 2.22
N ALA A 126 22.48 -10.47 2.34
CA ALA A 126 23.04 -11.71 2.87
C ALA A 126 23.82 -12.58 1.85
N LEU A 127 23.94 -12.14 0.58
CA LEU A 127 24.54 -12.86 -0.57
C LEU A 127 25.94 -12.38 -0.96
#